data_AF-A0A0J0XH92-F1
#
_entry.id   AF-A0A0J0XH92-F1
#
_cell.length_a   1.000
_cell.length_b   1.000
_cell.length_c   1.000
_cell.angle_alpha   90.00
_cell.angle_beta   90.00
_cell.angle_gamma   90.00
#
_symmetry.space_group_name_H-M   'P 1'
#
loop_
_entity.id
_entity.type
_entity.pdbx_description
1 polymer ?
#
loop_
_entity_poly.entity_id
_entity_poly.type
_entity_poly.pdbx_seq_one_letter_code
_entity_poly.pdbx_strand_id
1 'polypeptide(L)'
;MSFLGLRALRAPLLRPLGARALATPPRPSNALAGVASDLMPSSLREPSDPDAWWRGNELTQHYGKPGNQYTGRSVPVRHFQASYAMMQAMLNRSGATFEHRNSEYYEKPSLQRVRLASQRNRRRFQENIRKRVQLVQSLRSRK
;
A
#
# COMPACT_ATOMS: atom_id res chain seq x y z
N MET A 1 -17.24 -31.42 -60.93
CA MET A 1 -17.37 -32.26 -59.73
C MET A 1 -16.73 -31.48 -58.59
N SER A 2 -17.44 -30.63 -57.84
CA SER A 2 -18.32 -30.93 -56.68
C SER A 2 -17.58 -31.83 -55.68
N PHE A 3 -17.28 -31.45 -54.44
CA PHE A 3 -18.13 -31.02 -53.31
C PHE A 3 -17.40 -29.97 -52.43
N LEU A 4 -18.01 -28.84 -52.01
CA LEU A 4 -18.93 -28.66 -50.86
C LEU A 4 -18.35 -29.07 -49.49
N GLY A 5 -18.17 -28.07 -48.61
CA GLY A 5 -17.81 -28.27 -47.22
C GLY A 5 -17.71 -26.98 -46.40
N LEU A 6 -18.76 -26.13 -46.43
CA LEU A 6 -18.94 -25.09 -45.41
C LEU A 6 -19.07 -25.75 -44.03
N ARG A 7 -18.24 -25.32 -43.08
CA ARG A 7 -18.53 -25.47 -41.65
C ARG A 7 -18.60 -24.10 -41.01
N ALA A 8 -19.84 -23.62 -40.88
CA ALA A 8 -20.19 -22.54 -39.97
C ALA A 8 -20.39 -23.08 -38.55
N LEU A 9 -20.36 -22.14 -37.60
CA LEU A 9 -20.84 -22.18 -36.21
C LEU A 9 -19.82 -22.67 -35.17
N ARG A 10 -19.28 -21.72 -34.38
CA ARG A 10 -19.78 -21.45 -33.01
C ARG A 10 -19.13 -20.18 -32.43
N ALA A 11 -19.93 -19.17 -32.12
CA ALA A 11 -19.52 -18.06 -31.25
C ALA A 11 -19.28 -18.57 -29.81
N PRO A 12 -18.50 -17.84 -28.99
CA PRO A 12 -19.16 -17.30 -27.80
C PRO A 12 -18.72 -15.88 -27.40
N LEU A 13 -19.75 -15.06 -27.21
CA LEU A 13 -20.05 -14.28 -26.01
C LEU A 13 -19.00 -13.27 -25.50
N LEU A 14 -19.41 -12.00 -25.61
CA LEU A 14 -19.04 -10.85 -24.79
C LEU A 14 -18.57 -11.25 -23.38
N ARG A 15 -17.32 -10.91 -23.07
CA ARG A 15 -16.74 -11.04 -21.74
C ARG A 15 -17.18 -9.83 -20.91
N PRO A 16 -18.00 -9.99 -19.85
CA PRO A 16 -18.31 -8.86 -18.98
C PRO A 16 -17.04 -8.40 -18.26
N LEU A 17 -16.89 -7.07 -18.16
CA LEU A 17 -15.92 -6.39 -17.30
C LEU A 17 -16.17 -6.80 -15.84
N GLY A 18 -15.52 -7.89 -15.44
CA GLY A 18 -15.46 -8.31 -14.05
C GLY A 18 -14.81 -7.22 -13.21
N ALA A 19 -15.55 -6.79 -12.20
CA ALA A 19 -15.14 -5.85 -11.17
C ALA A 19 -13.69 -6.11 -10.74
N ARG A 20 -12.91 -5.04 -10.74
CA ARG A 20 -11.54 -4.99 -10.24
C ARG A 20 -11.58 -5.35 -8.75
N ALA A 21 -11.30 -6.61 -8.44
CA ALA A 21 -11.25 -7.13 -7.08
C ALA A 21 -10.35 -6.22 -6.23
N LEU A 22 -10.95 -5.60 -5.21
CA LEU A 22 -10.23 -5.01 -4.09
C LEU A 22 -9.26 -6.09 -3.58
N ALA A 23 -7.99 -5.73 -3.41
CA ALA A 23 -6.98 -6.64 -2.92
C ALA A 23 -7.35 -7.11 -1.51
N THR A 24 -8.03 -8.25 -1.43
CA THR A 24 -8.21 -9.00 -0.20
C THR A 24 -6.87 -9.63 0.17
N PRO A 25 -6.46 -9.63 1.46
CA PRO A 25 -5.27 -10.35 1.88
C PRO A 25 -5.44 -11.85 1.57
N PRO A 26 -4.35 -12.58 1.25
CA PRO A 26 -4.44 -13.98 0.87
C PRO A 26 -5.00 -14.82 2.03
N ARG A 27 -6.15 -15.45 1.79
CA ARG A 27 -6.80 -16.41 2.69
C ARG A 27 -5.98 -17.72 2.67
N PRO A 28 -5.56 -18.29 3.81
CA PRO A 28 -4.96 -19.61 3.82
C PRO A 28 -6.00 -20.65 3.39
N SER A 29 -5.68 -21.40 2.34
CA SER A 29 -6.52 -22.47 1.81
C SER A 29 -6.48 -23.67 2.74
N ASN A 30 -7.58 -23.97 3.43
CA ASN A 30 -7.85 -25.33 3.88
C ASN A 30 -9.32 -25.64 3.61
N ALA A 31 -9.52 -26.47 2.59
CA ALA A 31 -10.79 -27.08 2.22
C ALA A 31 -11.13 -28.15 3.26
N LEU A 32 -11.96 -27.82 4.25
CA LEU A 32 -12.71 -28.73 5.13
C LEU A 32 -13.69 -27.88 5.98
N ALA A 33 -14.49 -27.04 5.30
CA ALA A 33 -15.51 -26.22 5.94
C ALA A 33 -16.77 -27.07 6.17
N GLY A 34 -16.96 -27.57 7.40
CA GLY A 34 -18.26 -28.17 7.74
C GLY A 34 -18.38 -28.84 9.09
N VAL A 35 -17.29 -29.37 9.68
CA VAL A 35 -17.44 -30.28 10.85
C VAL A 35 -16.64 -29.86 12.09
N ALA A 36 -15.83 -28.80 12.00
CA ALA A 36 -14.86 -28.43 13.05
C ALA A 36 -15.12 -27.08 13.74
N SER A 37 -16.30 -26.47 13.58
CA SER A 37 -16.59 -25.17 14.22
C SER A 37 -16.80 -25.26 15.73
N ASP A 38 -17.19 -26.43 16.26
CA ASP A 38 -17.64 -26.56 17.64
C ASP A 38 -16.53 -26.98 18.62
N LEU A 39 -15.33 -27.29 18.12
CA LEU A 39 -14.17 -27.71 18.94
C LEU A 39 -13.03 -26.67 18.97
N MET A 40 -13.21 -25.49 18.37
CA MET A 40 -12.18 -24.46 18.37
C MET A 40 -12.26 -23.59 19.65
N PRO A 41 -11.12 -23.31 20.31
CA PRO A 41 -11.09 -22.38 21.43
C PRO A 41 -11.60 -21.00 20.97
N SER A 42 -12.37 -20.32 21.81
CA SER A 42 -12.99 -19.01 21.54
C SER A 42 -12.03 -17.96 20.94
N SER A 43 -10.72 -18.12 21.11
CA SER A 43 -9.67 -17.26 20.57
C SER A 43 -9.45 -17.38 19.05
N LEU A 44 -9.96 -18.43 18.40
CA LEU A 44 -9.88 -18.65 16.94
C LEU A 44 -11.22 -18.43 16.23
N ARG A 45 -12.27 -18.03 16.95
CA ARG A 45 -13.57 -17.70 16.38
C ARG A 45 -13.46 -16.34 15.69
N GLU A 46 -13.65 -16.31 14.38
CA GLU A 46 -13.84 -15.07 13.63
C GLU A 46 -14.87 -14.20 14.38
N PRO A 47 -14.56 -12.93 14.69
CA PRO A 47 -15.49 -12.05 15.39
C PRO A 47 -16.84 -12.07 14.68
N SER A 48 -17.93 -12.32 15.42
CA SER A 48 -19.30 -12.31 14.88
C SER A 48 -19.66 -10.96 14.26
N ASP A 49 -18.95 -9.91 14.68
CA ASP A 49 -19.02 -8.58 14.11
C ASP A 49 -17.76 -8.29 13.29
N PRO A 50 -17.85 -8.18 11.96
CA PRO A 50 -16.72 -7.82 11.11
C PRO A 50 -16.12 -6.44 11.47
N ASP A 51 -16.87 -5.58 12.16
CA ASP A 51 -16.39 -4.27 12.62
C ASP A 51 -15.74 -4.31 14.01
N ALA A 52 -15.70 -5.46 14.70
CA ALA A 52 -15.14 -5.56 16.05
C ALA A 52 -13.66 -5.15 16.10
N TRP A 53 -12.91 -5.46 15.04
CA TRP A 53 -11.52 -5.04 14.89
C TRP A 53 -11.39 -3.51 14.75
N TRP A 54 -12.31 -2.86 14.03
CA TRP A 54 -12.35 -1.40 13.91
C TRP A 54 -12.71 -0.75 15.26
N ARG A 55 -13.74 -1.26 15.93
CA ARG A 55 -14.20 -0.74 17.24
C ARG A 55 -13.16 -0.89 18.35
N GLY A 56 -12.40 -1.99 18.37
CA GLY A 56 -11.30 -2.18 19.32
C GLY A 56 -10.10 -1.24 19.06
N ASN A 57 -9.83 -0.95 17.78
CA ASN A 57 -8.78 0.00 17.41
C ASN A 57 -9.17 1.46 17.64
N GLU A 58 -10.45 1.82 17.53
CA GLU A 58 -10.94 3.19 17.81
C GLU A 58 -10.63 3.62 19.25
N LEU A 59 -10.76 2.71 20.22
CA LEU A 59 -10.51 2.99 21.64
C LEU A 59 -9.03 3.09 21.98
N THR A 60 -8.16 2.42 21.23
CA THR A 60 -6.70 2.38 21.48
C THR A 60 -5.97 3.55 20.83
N GLN A 61 -6.59 4.21 19.85
CA GLN A 61 -6.00 5.34 19.15
C GLN A 61 -6.33 6.67 19.83
N HIS A 62 -5.52 7.03 20.83
CA HIS A 62 -5.43 8.41 21.37
C HIS A 62 -4.89 9.44 20.35
N TYR A 63 -5.13 9.25 19.05
CA TYR A 63 -4.94 10.31 18.08
C TYR A 63 -6.22 11.13 18.11
N GLY A 64 -6.18 12.27 18.80
CA GLY A 64 -7.30 13.21 18.80
C GLY A 64 -7.79 13.44 17.37
N LYS A 65 -9.12 13.44 17.20
CA LYS A 65 -9.79 13.72 15.92
C LYS A 65 -9.06 14.88 15.23
N PRO A 66 -8.65 14.75 13.95
CA PRO A 66 -7.92 15.83 13.29
C PRO A 66 -8.77 17.10 13.33
N GLY A 67 -8.29 18.11 14.04
CA GLY A 67 -9.09 19.28 14.37
C GLY A 67 -9.34 20.18 13.16
N ASN A 68 -8.39 20.26 12.23
CA ASN A 68 -8.50 21.06 11.01
C ASN A 68 -7.76 20.45 9.81
N GLN A 69 -7.93 21.03 8.62
CA GLN A 69 -7.23 20.66 7.38
C GLN A 69 -5.70 20.81 7.42
N TYR A 70 -5.19 21.58 8.38
CA TYR A 70 -3.76 21.81 8.62
C TYR A 70 -3.18 20.84 9.66
N THR A 71 -3.99 19.92 10.20
CA THR A 71 -3.54 18.93 11.18
C THR A 71 -2.45 18.09 10.54
N GLY A 72 -1.30 17.99 11.20
CA GLY A 72 -0.11 17.29 10.69
C GLY A 72 0.80 18.15 9.79
N ARG A 73 0.46 19.42 9.54
CA ARG A 73 1.31 20.41 8.84
C ARG A 73 1.54 21.70 9.65
N SER A 74 0.98 21.78 10.85
CA SER A 74 1.16 22.90 11.78
C SER A 74 2.19 22.55 12.87
N VAL A 75 2.99 23.54 13.27
CA VAL A 75 3.94 23.45 14.38
C VAL A 75 3.73 24.67 15.28
N PRO A 76 3.53 24.50 16.60
CA PRO A 76 3.43 25.63 17.51
C PRO A 76 4.75 26.39 17.54
N VAL A 77 4.69 27.72 17.45
CA VAL A 77 5.88 28.57 17.38
C VAL A 77 6.36 28.90 18.80
N ARG A 78 7.55 28.41 19.15
CA ARG A 78 8.28 28.84 20.37
C ARG A 78 9.50 29.67 20.00
N HIS A 79 10.31 29.13 19.08
CA HIS A 79 11.43 29.83 18.45
C HIS A 79 11.25 29.72 16.95
N PHE A 80 11.10 30.85 16.26
CA PHE A 80 10.71 30.89 14.85
C PHE A 80 11.57 29.98 13.96
N GLN A 81 12.90 30.11 14.06
CA GLN A 81 13.84 29.35 13.21
C GLN A 81 13.73 27.83 13.43
N ALA A 82 13.68 27.39 14.69
CA ALA A 82 13.56 25.97 15.03
C ALA A 82 12.19 25.41 14.62
N SER A 83 11.11 26.14 14.87
CA SER A 83 9.76 25.76 14.49
C SER A 83 9.61 25.68 12.96
N TYR A 84 10.24 26.60 12.21
CA TYR A 84 10.25 26.56 10.74
C TYR A 84 11.03 25.36 10.20
N ALA A 85 12.22 25.08 10.74
CA ALA A 85 13.00 23.90 10.36
C ALA A 85 12.25 22.59 10.65
N MET A 86 11.57 22.51 11.79
CA MET A 86 10.73 21.38 12.16
C MET A 86 9.55 21.20 11.20
N MET A 87 8.84 22.29 10.87
CA MET A 87 7.77 22.29 9.87
C MET A 87 8.29 21.81 8.50
N GLN A 88 9.44 22.31 8.05
CA GLN A 88 10.04 21.92 6.78
C GLN A 88 10.40 20.42 6.76
N ALA A 89 10.95 19.90 7.85
CA ALA A 89 11.23 18.47 7.98
C ALA A 89 9.95 17.61 7.92
N MET A 90 8.85 18.07 8.55
CA MET A 90 7.55 17.39 8.48
C MET A 90 6.98 17.37 7.05
N LEU A 91 7.05 18.50 6.34
CA LEU A 91 6.60 18.59 4.94
C LEU A 91 7.42 17.69 4.01
N ASN A 92 8.72 17.59 4.23
CA ASN A 92 9.58 16.69 3.46
C ASN A 92 9.33 15.21 3.80
N ARG A 93 9.10 14.88 5.07
CA ARG A 93 8.80 13.50 5.51
C ARG A 93 7.47 13.00 4.94
N SER A 94 6.45 13.86 4.92
CA SER A 94 5.15 13.54 4.31
C SER A 94 5.20 13.50 2.78
N GLY A 95 6.26 14.06 2.16
CA GLY A 95 6.38 14.16 0.71
C GLY A 95 5.54 15.29 0.10
N ALA A 96 4.90 16.13 0.91
CA ALA A 96 4.00 17.18 0.44
C ALA A 96 4.68 18.18 -0.51
N THR A 97 5.95 18.51 -0.25
CA THR A 97 6.75 19.39 -1.13
C THR A 97 7.01 18.77 -2.48
N PHE A 98 7.30 17.47 -2.51
CA PHE A 98 7.53 16.72 -3.74
C PHE A 98 6.24 16.56 -4.54
N GLU A 99 5.13 16.25 -3.87
CA GLU A 99 3.81 16.14 -4.49
C GLU A 99 3.38 17.46 -5.10
N HIS A 100 3.55 18.57 -4.38
CA HIS A 100 3.22 19.90 -4.90
C HIS A 100 3.93 20.17 -6.23
N ARG A 101 5.25 19.95 -6.30
CA ARG A 101 6.03 20.11 -7.53
C ARG A 101 5.60 19.15 -8.64
N ASN A 102 5.28 17.91 -8.30
CA ASN A 102 4.83 16.93 -9.30
C ASN A 102 3.41 17.23 -9.80
N SER A 103 2.62 18.00 -9.05
CA SER A 103 1.27 18.41 -9.40
C SER A 103 1.20 19.74 -10.16
N GLU A 104 2.31 20.48 -10.30
CA GLU A 104 2.35 21.73 -11.06
C GLU A 104 1.95 21.54 -12.54
N TYR A 105 2.29 20.38 -13.12
CA TYR A 105 1.99 20.05 -14.51
C TYR A 105 1.37 18.67 -14.64
N TYR A 106 0.52 18.51 -15.66
CA TYR A 106 -0.06 17.21 -15.99
C TYR A 106 1.01 16.24 -16.52
N GLU A 107 1.18 15.12 -15.81
CA GLU A 107 2.00 13.99 -16.24
C GLU A 107 1.10 12.90 -16.85
N LYS A 108 1.37 12.50 -18.09
CA LYS A 108 0.65 11.39 -18.73
C LYS A 108 0.77 10.10 -17.89
N PRO A 109 -0.31 9.32 -17.68
CA PRO A 109 -0.28 8.13 -16.83
C PRO A 109 0.78 7.09 -17.20
N SER A 110 1.14 6.96 -18.49
CA SER A 110 2.22 6.06 -18.92
C SER A 110 3.58 6.50 -18.40
N LEU A 111 3.88 7.80 -18.45
CA LEU A 111 5.13 8.37 -17.95
C LEU A 111 5.22 8.26 -16.44
N GLN A 112 4.10 8.53 -15.75
CA GLN A 112 3.99 8.38 -14.29
C GLN A 112 4.35 6.96 -13.83
N ARG A 113 3.86 5.93 -14.53
CA ARG A 113 4.20 4.53 -14.22
C ARG A 113 5.70 4.24 -14.36
N VAL A 114 6.30 4.71 -15.46
CA VAL A 114 7.74 4.53 -15.72
C VAL A 114 8.57 5.26 -14.66
N ARG A 115 8.21 6.50 -14.34
CA ARG A 115 8.85 7.29 -13.29
C ARG A 115 8.79 6.56 -11.95
N LEU A 116 7.62 6.13 -11.50
CA LEU A 116 7.45 5.40 -10.23
C LEU A 116 8.21 4.07 -10.21
N ALA A 117 8.23 3.33 -11.31
CA ALA A 117 9.02 2.10 -11.43
C ALA A 117 10.52 2.39 -11.27
N SER A 118 11.04 3.40 -11.97
CA SER A 118 12.44 3.82 -11.89
C SER A 118 12.82 4.31 -10.47
N GLN A 119 11.93 5.04 -9.80
CA GLN A 119 12.13 5.53 -8.44
C GLN A 119 12.17 4.37 -7.44
N ARG A 120 11.23 3.42 -7.54
CA ARG A 120 11.21 2.21 -6.71
C ARG A 120 12.47 1.37 -6.91
N ASN A 121 12.92 1.21 -8.16
CA ASN A 121 14.15 0.48 -8.46
C ASN A 121 15.37 1.16 -7.80
N ARG A 122 15.54 2.47 -8.01
CA ARG A 122 16.62 3.26 -7.39
C ARG A 122 16.63 3.12 -5.86
N ARG A 123 15.46 3.23 -5.22
CA ARG A 123 15.33 3.04 -3.76
C ARG A 123 15.75 1.64 -3.32
N ARG A 124 15.26 0.60 -3.99
CA ARG A 124 15.64 -0.79 -3.70
C ARG A 124 17.14 -1.03 -3.89
N PHE A 125 17.72 -0.48 -4.96
CA PHE A 125 19.14 -0.58 -5.24
C PHE A 125 19.99 0.09 -4.14
N GLN A 126 19.64 1.31 -3.75
CA GLN A 126 20.32 2.03 -2.66
C GLN A 126 20.25 1.28 -1.33
N GLU A 127 19.08 0.73 -0.97
CA GLU A 127 18.93 -0.07 0.25
C GLU A 127 19.79 -1.33 0.23
N ASN A 128 19.85 -2.03 -0.92
CA ASN A 128 20.70 -3.21 -1.07
C ASN A 128 22.19 -2.84 -0.95
N ILE A 129 22.63 -1.75 -1.58
CA ILE A 129 24.01 -1.26 -1.44
C ILE A 129 24.31 -0.93 0.02
N ARG A 130 23.42 -0.18 0.68
CA ARG A 130 23.60 0.22 2.08
C ARG A 130 23.80 -0.99 2.99
N LYS A 131 22.97 -2.01 2.86
CA LYS A 131 23.08 -3.26 3.62
C LYS A 131 24.41 -3.98 3.37
N ARG A 132 24.84 -4.07 2.10
CA ARG A 132 26.11 -4.71 1.73
C ARG A 132 27.31 -3.94 2.28
N VAL A 133 27.31 -2.62 2.19
CA VAL A 133 28.38 -1.76 2.73
C VAL A 133 28.44 -1.88 4.25
N GLN A 134 27.30 -1.87 4.93
CA GLN A 134 27.23 -2.07 6.39
C GLN A 134 27.80 -3.43 6.81
N LEU A 135 27.54 -4.50 6.05
CA LEU A 135 28.12 -5.82 6.29
C LEU A 135 29.64 -5.81 6.12
N VAL A 136 30.16 -5.19 5.06
CA VAL A 136 31.62 -5.09 4.87
C VAL A 136 32.27 -4.29 5.99
N GLN A 137 31.65 -3.19 6.42
CA GLN A 137 32.14 -2.37 7.53
C GLN A 137 32.15 -3.15 8.84
N SER A 138 31.11 -3.93 9.15
CA SER A 138 31.05 -4.72 10.39
C SER A 138 32.07 -5.87 10.41
N LEU A 139 32.33 -6.50 9.26
CA LEU A 139 33.40 -7.50 9.12
C LEU A 139 34.78 -6.87 9.25
N ARG A 140 34.98 -5.66 8.73
CA ARG A 140 36.23 -4.91 8.85
C ARG A 140 36.50 -4.50 10.29
N SER A 141 35.50 -3.99 11.02
CA SER A 141 35.66 -3.52 12.40
C SER A 141 35.83 -4.64 13.43
N ARG A 142 35.56 -5.89 13.05
CA ARG A 142 35.69 -7.07 13.91
C ARG A 142 37.11 -7.65 13.91
N LYS A 143 37.91 -7.34 12.89
CA LYS A 143 39.35 -7.66 12.84
C LYS A 143 40.12 -6.59 13.58
#